data_AF-A0A0A8UQG2-F1
#
_entry.id   AF-A0A0A8UQG2-F1
#
_cell.length_a   1.000
_cell.length_b   1.000
_cell.length_c   1.000
_cell.angle_alpha   90.00
_cell.angle_beta   90.00
_cell.angle_gamma   90.00
#
_symmetry.space_group_name_H-M   'P 1'
#
loop_
_entity.id
_entity.type
_entity.pdbx_description
1 polymer ?
#
loop_
_entity_poly.entity_id
_entity_poly.type
_entity_poly.pdbx_seq_one_letter_code
_entity_poly.pdbx_strand_id
1 'polypeptide(L)'
;MKALFFSLMFVTTFVFASVLEKPTDSKDNAINQIIQEHLQKYKSVEFFSAIQVSIKVKDKLTTYTAGYRDNKPGSAPIDANSLFNLGSITKSFTGALALLAESEDKIKLAGTLSNYLPENIHIGEISV
;
A
#
# COMPACT_ATOMS: atom_id res chain seq x y z
N MET A 1 -23.48 54.50 37.90
CA MET A 1 -22.39 54.46 36.89
C MET A 1 -21.32 53.54 37.46
N LYS A 2 -21.38 52.23 37.16
CA LYS A 2 -20.57 51.52 36.14
C LYS A 2 -19.06 51.64 36.35
N ALA A 3 -18.48 50.70 37.11
CA ALA A 3 -17.08 50.23 36.97
C ALA A 3 -17.01 48.85 37.64
N LEU A 4 -17.42 47.80 36.93
CA LEU A 4 -16.53 46.77 36.36
C LEU A 4 -15.62 46.08 37.39
N PHE A 5 -16.22 45.24 38.24
CA PHE A 5 -15.57 44.04 38.76
C PHE A 5 -15.59 42.98 37.65
N PHE A 6 -14.45 42.73 37.01
CA PHE A 6 -14.28 41.60 36.10
C PHE A 6 -13.29 40.62 36.74
N SER A 7 -13.85 39.69 37.52
CA SER A 7 -13.15 38.54 38.05
C SER A 7 -13.87 37.28 37.59
N LEU A 8 -13.07 36.30 37.17
CA LEU A 8 -13.37 34.87 37.15
C LEU A 8 -14.30 34.33 36.03
N MET A 9 -13.67 33.72 35.02
CA MET A 9 -13.89 32.33 34.55
C MET A 9 -13.42 32.21 33.09
N PHE A 10 -12.15 31.83 32.90
CA PHE A 10 -11.72 31.23 31.64
C PHE A 10 -11.94 29.72 31.79
N VAL A 11 -13.14 29.25 31.43
CA VAL A 11 -13.43 27.82 31.37
C VAL A 11 -12.74 27.27 30.14
N THR A 12 -11.61 26.62 30.34
CA THR A 12 -10.94 25.81 29.32
C THR A 12 -11.73 24.51 29.13
N THR A 13 -12.61 24.48 28.12
CA THR A 13 -13.21 23.22 27.67
C THR A 13 -12.15 22.39 26.94
N PHE A 14 -11.50 21.49 27.66
CA PHE A 14 -10.85 20.32 27.05
C PHE A 14 -11.95 19.42 26.49
N VAL A 15 -12.26 19.57 25.20
CA VAL A 15 -13.03 18.56 24.49
C VAL A 15 -12.10 17.37 24.29
N PHE A 16 -12.17 16.42 25.21
CA PHE A 16 -11.59 15.10 25.03
C PHE A 16 -12.42 14.41 23.94
N ALA A 17 -12.01 14.57 22.68
CA ALA A 17 -12.54 13.76 21.60
C ALA A 17 -12.11 12.33 21.88
N SER A 18 -12.99 11.55 22.52
CA SER A 18 -12.83 10.11 22.59
C SER A 18 -12.82 9.60 21.16
N VAL A 19 -11.62 9.26 20.65
CA VAL A 19 -11.49 8.44 19.46
C VAL A 19 -12.29 7.19 19.76
N LEU A 20 -13.44 7.05 19.12
CA LEU A 20 -14.20 5.81 19.09
C LEU A 20 -13.30 4.78 18.41
N GLU A 21 -12.54 4.02 19.19
CA GLU A 21 -11.98 2.76 18.72
C GLU A 21 -13.18 1.89 18.34
N LYS A 22 -13.38 1.73 17.03
CA LYS A 22 -14.35 0.78 16.51
C LYS A 22 -14.05 -0.58 17.13
N PRO A 23 -15.07 -1.34 17.57
CA PRO A 23 -14.85 -2.68 18.09
C PRO A 23 -14.10 -3.49 17.04
N THR A 24 -12.85 -3.85 17.33
CA THR A 24 -12.03 -4.65 16.44
C THR A 24 -12.66 -6.04 16.35
N ASP A 25 -13.09 -6.44 15.15
CA ASP A 25 -13.64 -7.77 14.88
C ASP A 25 -12.61 -8.83 15.33
N SER A 26 -13.08 -9.94 15.92
CA SER A 26 -12.21 -11.07 16.30
C SER A 26 -11.32 -11.54 15.14
N LYS A 27 -11.79 -11.40 13.90
CA LYS A 27 -11.00 -11.69 12.69
C LYS A 27 -9.89 -10.67 12.44
N ASP A 28 -10.15 -9.39 12.67
CA ASP A 28 -9.16 -8.33 12.51
C ASP A 28 -8.02 -8.52 13.53
N ASN A 29 -8.34 -8.93 14.75
CA ASN A 29 -7.35 -9.31 15.76
C ASN A 29 -6.50 -10.51 15.33
N ALA A 30 -7.12 -11.56 14.78
CA ALA A 30 -6.38 -12.73 14.30
C ALA A 30 -5.42 -12.39 13.14
N ILE A 31 -5.85 -11.56 12.18
CA ILE A 31 -5.00 -11.12 11.06
C ILE A 31 -3.84 -10.27 11.58
N ASN A 32 -4.10 -9.30 12.45
CA ASN A 32 -3.06 -8.49 13.09
C ASN A 32 -2.05 -9.38 13.81
N GLN A 33 -2.50 -10.37 14.57
CA GLN A 33 -1.63 -11.31 15.27
C GLN A 33 -0.73 -12.07 14.30
N ILE A 34 -1.28 -12.65 13.22
CA ILE A 34 -0.50 -13.39 12.22
C ILE A 34 0.59 -12.51 11.60
N ILE A 35 0.25 -11.27 11.22
CA ILE A 35 1.20 -10.35 10.58
C ILE A 35 2.30 -9.96 11.57
N GLN A 36 1.95 -9.67 12.82
CA GLN A 36 2.93 -9.31 13.86
C GLN A 36 3.86 -10.49 14.18
N GLU A 37 3.32 -11.70 14.33
CA GLU A 37 4.12 -12.91 14.57
C GLU A 37 5.06 -13.18 13.40
N HIS A 38 4.59 -13.04 12.15
CA HIS A 38 5.42 -13.21 10.96
C HIS A 38 6.55 -12.19 10.91
N LEU A 39 6.24 -10.90 11.15
CA LEU A 39 7.24 -9.85 11.23
C LEU A 39 8.30 -10.16 12.30
N GLN A 40 7.90 -10.52 13.52
CA GLN A 40 8.88 -10.81 14.57
C GLN A 40 9.73 -12.05 14.26
N LYS A 41 9.14 -13.07 13.65
CA LYS A 41 9.84 -14.31 13.32
C LYS A 41 10.87 -14.13 12.21
N TYR A 42 10.55 -13.37 11.16
CA TYR A 42 11.34 -13.37 9.92
C TYR A 42 12.09 -12.08 9.63
N LYS A 43 11.76 -10.93 10.24
CA LYS A 43 12.39 -9.63 9.92
C LYS A 43 13.92 -9.65 9.95
N SER A 44 14.51 -10.37 10.91
CA SER A 44 15.97 -10.42 11.08
C SER A 44 16.64 -11.32 10.05
N VAL A 45 15.96 -12.39 9.63
CA VAL A 45 16.51 -13.42 8.75
C VAL A 45 16.36 -13.03 7.28
N GLU A 46 15.24 -12.40 6.94
CA GLU A 46 14.90 -11.95 5.58
C GLU A 46 15.16 -10.45 5.36
N PHE A 47 15.59 -9.75 6.40
CA PHE A 47 16.03 -8.35 6.36
C PHE A 47 14.96 -7.35 5.87
N PHE A 48 13.68 -7.60 6.12
CA PHE A 48 12.60 -6.66 5.86
C PHE A 48 12.15 -5.97 7.16
N SER A 49 11.70 -4.71 7.07
CA SER A 49 11.36 -3.89 8.23
C SER A 49 9.85 -3.79 8.51
N ALA A 50 9.01 -4.16 7.55
CA ALA A 50 7.57 -3.98 7.63
C ALA A 50 6.78 -4.94 6.73
N ILE A 51 5.50 -5.09 7.04
CA ILE A 51 4.52 -5.83 6.25
C ILE A 51 3.25 -4.99 6.12
N GLN A 52 2.76 -4.82 4.90
CA GLN A 52 1.44 -4.28 4.61
C GLN A 52 0.61 -5.32 3.86
N VAL A 53 -0.58 -5.63 4.37
CA VAL A 53 -1.50 -6.59 3.76
C VAL A 53 -2.85 -5.92 3.53
N SER A 54 -3.34 -5.96 2.29
CA SER A 54 -4.67 -5.46 1.96
C SER A 54 -5.55 -6.61 1.48
N ILE A 55 -6.71 -6.79 2.12
CA ILE A 55 -7.64 -7.89 1.83
C ILE A 55 -8.97 -7.30 1.43
N LYS A 56 -9.45 -7.66 0.24
CA LYS A 56 -10.79 -7.30 -0.23
C LYS A 56 -11.71 -8.51 -0.12
N VAL A 57 -12.78 -8.38 0.68
CA VAL A 57 -13.86 -9.37 0.77
C VAL A 57 -15.16 -8.68 0.39
N LYS A 58 -15.76 -9.09 -0.73
CA LYS A 58 -16.88 -8.38 -1.37
C LYS A 58 -16.49 -6.91 -1.59
N ASP A 59 -17.24 -5.96 -1.03
CA ASP A 59 -17.01 -4.52 -1.17
C ASP A 59 -16.18 -3.92 -0.03
N LYS A 60 -15.75 -4.73 0.95
CA LYS A 60 -14.91 -4.27 2.07
C LYS A 60 -13.44 -4.52 1.76
N LEU A 61 -12.67 -3.45 1.64
CA LEU A 61 -11.20 -3.47 1.65
C LEU A 61 -10.70 -3.11 3.05
N THR A 62 -9.91 -3.98 3.65
CA THR A 62 -9.21 -3.69 4.91
C THR A 62 -7.71 -3.81 4.69
N THR A 63 -6.95 -2.85 5.21
CA THR A 63 -5.49 -2.87 5.17
C THR A 63 -4.94 -2.96 6.59
N TYR A 64 -4.01 -3.89 6.78
CA TYR A 64 -3.32 -4.15 8.04
C TYR A 64 -1.84 -3.85 7.83
N THR A 65 -1.20 -3.25 8.83
CA THR A 65 0.21 -2.87 8.76
C THR A 65 0.96 -3.30 10.02
N ALA A 66 2.23 -3.65 9.86
CA ALA A 66 3.15 -3.93 10.95
C ALA A 66 4.56 -3.45 10.60
N GLY A 67 5.28 -2.92 11.57
CA GLY A 67 6.68 -2.51 11.42
C GLY A 67 6.86 -1.06 10.96
N TYR A 68 8.07 -0.78 10.45
CA TYR A 68 8.57 0.58 10.23
C TYR A 68 9.17 0.72 8.83
N ARG A 69 9.20 1.94 8.31
CA ARG A 69 9.67 2.23 6.93
C ARG A 69 11.12 1.81 6.67
N ASP A 70 11.91 1.63 7.73
CA ASP A 70 13.32 1.24 7.69
C ASP A 70 13.69 0.52 9.00
N ASN A 71 14.78 -0.24 8.99
CA ASN A 71 15.35 -0.91 10.16
C ASN A 71 16.13 0.05 11.09
N LYS A 72 16.25 1.33 10.72
CA LYS A 72 16.96 2.34 11.51
C LYS A 72 16.17 2.75 12.76
N PRO A 73 16.85 3.03 13.88
CA PRO A 73 16.23 3.63 15.05
C PRO A 73 15.52 4.94 14.69
N GLY A 74 14.31 5.14 15.21
CA GLY A 74 13.50 6.35 14.96
C GLY A 74 12.78 6.37 13.61
N SER A 75 12.83 5.29 12.82
CA SER A 75 12.03 5.19 11.60
C SER A 75 10.53 5.25 11.91
N ALA A 76 9.76 5.94 11.05
CA ALA A 76 8.32 6.05 11.22
C ALA A 76 7.62 4.71 10.94
N PRO A 77 6.52 4.38 11.65
CA PRO A 77 5.71 3.22 11.31
C PRO A 77 5.14 3.37 9.90
N ILE A 78 4.86 2.24 9.26
CA ILE A 78 4.10 2.24 7.99
C ILE A 78 2.60 2.39 8.26
N ASP A 79 1.92 3.07 7.36
CA ASP A 79 0.47 3.20 7.29
C ASP A 79 -0.08 2.60 5.98
N ALA A 80 -1.41 2.51 5.85
CA ALA A 80 -2.08 1.89 4.71
C ALA A 80 -1.77 2.55 3.34
N ASN A 81 -1.24 3.78 3.33
CA ASN A 81 -0.85 4.51 2.12
C ASN A 81 0.66 4.45 1.86
N SER A 82 1.42 3.66 2.62
CA SER A 82 2.85 3.52 2.42
C SER A 82 3.15 2.88 1.06
N LEU A 83 4.12 3.44 0.35
CA LEU A 83 4.52 2.96 -0.98
C LEU A 83 5.66 1.95 -0.86
N PHE A 84 5.59 0.91 -1.69
CA PHE A 84 6.60 -0.14 -1.79
C PHE A 84 7.02 -0.32 -3.24
N ASN A 85 8.29 -0.70 -3.45
CA ASN A 85 8.75 -1.11 -4.76
C ASN A 85 8.11 -2.45 -5.13
N LEU A 86 7.32 -2.47 -6.20
CA LEU A 86 6.57 -3.65 -6.64
C LEU A 86 7.44 -4.70 -7.36
N GLY A 87 8.63 -4.29 -7.83
CA GLY A 87 9.54 -5.17 -8.56
C GLY A 87 8.85 -5.82 -9.76
N SER A 88 8.95 -7.15 -9.88
CA SER A 88 8.36 -7.89 -11.01
C SER A 88 6.83 -7.87 -11.06
N ILE A 89 6.11 -7.45 -10.01
CA ILE A 89 4.65 -7.26 -10.07
C ILE A 89 4.29 -6.21 -11.14
N THR A 90 5.17 -5.24 -11.41
CA THR A 90 5.01 -4.27 -12.50
C THR A 90 4.77 -4.92 -13.87
N LYS A 91 5.27 -6.15 -14.10
CA LYS A 91 5.07 -6.88 -15.37
C LYS A 91 3.59 -7.18 -15.65
N SER A 92 2.76 -7.37 -14.63
CA SER A 92 1.33 -7.55 -14.82
C SER A 92 0.66 -6.30 -15.40
N PHE A 93 1.12 -5.11 -15.00
CA PHE A 93 0.68 -3.85 -15.57
C PHE A 93 1.18 -3.68 -17.01
N THR A 94 2.44 -4.01 -17.28
CA THR A 94 3.00 -4.00 -18.64
C THR A 94 2.24 -4.95 -19.56
N GLY A 95 1.93 -6.17 -19.10
CA GLY A 95 1.12 -7.12 -19.86
C GLY A 95 -0.30 -6.62 -20.13
N ALA A 96 -0.95 -5.99 -19.14
CA ALA A 96 -2.26 -5.37 -19.34
C ALA A 96 -2.22 -4.25 -20.39
N LEU A 97 -1.16 -3.44 -20.42
CA LEU A 97 -0.97 -2.41 -21.46
C LEU A 97 -0.75 -3.03 -22.84
N ALA A 98 -0.01 -4.14 -22.94
CA ALA A 98 0.16 -4.84 -24.20
C ALA A 98 -1.18 -5.40 -24.73
N LEU A 99 -1.97 -6.01 -23.86
CA LEU A 99 -3.32 -6.50 -24.21
C LEU A 99 -4.26 -5.36 -24.61
N LEU A 100 -4.19 -4.21 -23.92
CA LEU A 100 -4.95 -3.02 -24.30
C LEU A 100 -4.53 -2.53 -25.68
N ALA A 101 -3.24 -2.44 -25.96
CA ALA A 101 -2.73 -2.03 -27.27
C ALA A 101 -3.12 -3.00 -28.39
N GLU A 102 -3.15 -4.32 -28.12
CA GLU A 102 -3.68 -5.29 -29.08
C GLU A 102 -5.19 -5.10 -29.31
N SER A 103 -5.97 -4.85 -28.25
CA SER A 103 -7.41 -4.61 -28.38
C SER A 103 -7.76 -3.32 -29.14
N GLU A 104 -6.81 -2.40 -29.25
CA GLU A 104 -6.91 -1.15 -30.01
C GLU A 104 -6.25 -1.26 -31.40
N ASP A 105 -5.92 -2.48 -31.85
CA ASP A 105 -5.25 -2.78 -33.12
C ASP A 105 -3.88 -2.06 -33.31
N LYS A 106 -3.25 -1.61 -32.21
CA LYS A 106 -1.95 -0.91 -32.24
C LYS A 106 -0.77 -1.87 -32.33
N ILE A 107 -0.91 -3.04 -31.72
CA ILE A 107 0.05 -4.16 -31.84
C ILE A 107 -0.69 -5.46 -32.17
N LYS A 108 0.03 -6.48 -32.62
CA LYS A 108 -0.48 -7.84 -32.78
C LYS A 108 0.44 -8.78 -32.02
N LEU A 109 -0.04 -9.41 -30.94
CA LEU A 109 0.80 -10.25 -30.08
C LEU A 109 1.32 -11.48 -30.83
N ALA A 110 0.48 -12.07 -31.68
CA ALA A 110 0.89 -13.16 -32.56
C ALA A 110 1.73 -12.69 -33.78
N GLY A 111 2.00 -11.39 -33.93
CA GLY A 111 2.88 -10.83 -34.95
C GLY A 111 4.34 -10.87 -34.52
N THR A 112 5.26 -10.72 -35.47
CA THR A 112 6.71 -10.67 -35.17
C THR A 112 7.10 -9.32 -34.58
N LEU A 113 8.07 -9.31 -33.66
CA LEU A 113 8.61 -8.09 -33.06
C LEU A 113 9.21 -7.12 -34.09
N SER A 114 9.69 -7.64 -35.23
CA SER A 114 10.22 -6.84 -36.34
C SER A 114 9.23 -5.81 -36.91
N ASN A 115 7.92 -6.02 -36.73
CA ASN A 115 6.89 -5.05 -37.13
C ASN A 115 6.96 -3.73 -36.34
N TYR A 116 7.53 -3.77 -35.13
CA TYR A 116 7.59 -2.64 -34.21
C TYR A 116 9.02 -2.22 -33.87
N LEU A 117 10.00 -3.12 -34.03
CA LEU A 117 11.41 -2.90 -33.71
C LEU A 117 12.30 -3.31 -34.91
N PRO A 118 12.27 -2.56 -36.03
CA PRO A 118 12.86 -3.00 -37.29
C PRO A 118 14.40 -3.05 -37.32
N GLU A 119 15.08 -2.34 -36.42
CA GLU A 119 16.56 -2.23 -36.42
C GLU A 119 17.27 -3.44 -35.79
N ASN A 120 16.54 -4.35 -35.15
CA ASN A 120 17.13 -5.51 -34.49
C ASN A 120 17.00 -6.76 -35.37
N ILE A 121 18.08 -7.11 -36.06
CA ILE A 121 18.12 -8.18 -37.09
C ILE A 121 17.79 -9.59 -36.52
N HIS A 122 17.94 -9.81 -35.21
CA HIS A 122 17.74 -11.13 -34.58
C HIS A 122 16.33 -11.41 -34.03
N ILE A 123 15.39 -10.45 -34.10
CA ILE A 123 14.04 -10.60 -33.54
C ILE A 123 12.96 -10.87 -34.60
N GLY A 124 13.36 -11.13 -35.85
CA GLY A 124 12.44 -11.39 -36.95
C GLY A 124 11.58 -12.65 -36.79
N GLU A 125 11.98 -13.57 -35.90
CA GLU A 125 11.30 -14.85 -35.66
C GLU A 125 10.58 -14.93 -34.31
N ILE A 126 10.71 -13.89 -33.47
CA ILE A 126 10.13 -13.84 -32.13
C ILE A 126 8.81 -13.08 -32.19
N SER A 127 7.74 -13.70 -31.71
CA SER A 127 6.46 -13.01 -31.55
C SER A 127 6.53 -11.99 -30.42
N VAL A 128 5.68 -10.96 -30.47
CA VAL A 128 5.56 -9.96 -29.41
C VAL A 128 5.21 -10.60 -28.06
#